data_AF-A0A7Y1YSR8-F1
#
_entry.id   AF-A0A7Y1YSR8-F1
#
_cell.length_a   1.000
_cell.length_b   1.000
_cell.length_c   1.000
_cell.angle_alpha   90.00
_cell.angle_beta   90.00
_cell.angle_gamma   90.00
#
_symmetry.space_group_name_H-M   'P 1'
#
loop_
_entity.id
_entity.type
_entity.pdbx_description
1 polymer ?
#
loop_
_entity_poly.entity_id
_entity_poly.type
_entity_poly.pdbx_seq_one_letter_code
_entity_poly.pdbx_strand_id
1 'polypeptide(L)'
;MKDIFRTYHPAGFHSVNAYLFVSDPEQLIDFLKKAFWANELNRSTSPDGRIGNCIMRIGDSCFMISQARGKFEGMRTSFYLYVSNVDEVYENALSHG
;
A
#
# COMPACT_ATOMS: atom_id res chain seq x y z
N MET A 1 21.89 2.96 16.25
CA MET A 1 20.87 3.78 15.57
C MET A 1 21.04 5.22 16.02
N LYS A 2 21.05 6.20 15.11
CA LYS A 2 21.14 7.63 15.49
C LYS A 2 19.85 8.06 16.19
N ASP A 3 19.95 8.93 17.19
CA ASP A 3 18.79 9.39 17.98
C ASP A 3 17.72 10.10 17.15
N ILE A 4 18.08 10.68 16.00
CA ILE A 4 17.14 11.29 15.05
C ILE A 4 16.04 10.34 14.56
N PHE A 5 16.26 9.02 14.63
CA PHE A 5 15.28 8.00 14.23
C PHE A 5 14.44 7.46 15.41
N ARG A 6 14.70 7.92 16.64
CA ARG A 6 13.89 7.56 17.83
C ARG A 6 12.72 8.54 17.95
N THR A 7 11.67 8.28 17.19
CA THR A 7 10.44 9.08 17.22
C THR A 7 9.23 8.16 17.28
N TYR A 8 8.08 8.71 17.68
CA TYR A 8 6.81 8.01 17.62
C TYR A 8 6.45 7.70 16.16
N HIS A 9 5.98 6.48 15.91
CA HIS A 9 5.30 6.09 14.69
C HIS A 9 4.03 5.29 15.04
N PRO A 10 2.94 5.44 14.28
CA PRO A 10 1.75 4.61 14.46
C PRO A 10 2.04 3.12 14.27
N ALA A 11 1.18 2.26 14.80
CA ALA A 11 1.32 0.81 14.65
C ALA A 11 1.36 0.39 13.17
N GLY A 12 2.32 -0.48 12.83
CA GLY A 12 2.58 -0.97 11.48
C GLY A 12 3.34 -0.02 10.55
N PHE A 13 3.57 1.22 10.96
CA PHE A 13 4.52 2.11 10.27
C PHE A 13 5.90 1.99 10.90
N HIS A 14 6.93 2.29 10.11
CA HIS A 14 8.34 2.29 10.53
C HIS A 14 9.03 3.61 10.16
N SER A 15 10.33 3.73 10.39
CA SER A 15 11.08 4.95 10.02
C SER A 15 11.07 5.24 8.51
N VAL A 16 10.80 4.23 7.68
CA VAL A 16 10.62 4.34 6.23
C VAL A 16 9.35 3.58 5.85
N ASN A 17 8.50 4.20 5.02
CA ASN A 17 7.26 3.60 4.53
C ASN A 17 7.08 3.97 3.07
N ALA A 18 6.42 3.12 2.31
CA ALA A 18 6.12 3.41 0.92
C ALA A 18 4.85 4.26 0.79
N TYR A 19 4.84 5.10 -0.23
CA TYR A 19 3.66 5.79 -0.70
C TYR A 19 3.56 5.62 -2.22
N LEU A 20 2.51 4.94 -2.66
CA LEU A 20 2.21 4.66 -4.04
C LEU A 20 1.28 5.73 -4.60
N PHE A 21 1.66 6.25 -5.76
CA PHE A 21 0.80 7.09 -6.58
C PHE A 21 0.48 6.28 -7.84
N VAL A 22 -0.79 5.93 -8.02
CA VAL A 22 -1.21 5.03 -9.10
C VAL A 22 -2.39 5.62 -9.88
N SER A 23 -2.48 5.28 -11.17
CA SER A 23 -3.52 5.80 -12.06
C SER A 23 -4.92 5.31 -11.69
N ASP A 24 -5.03 4.11 -11.13
CA ASP A 24 -6.29 3.54 -10.64
C ASP A 24 -6.09 2.95 -9.24
N PRO A 25 -6.18 3.79 -8.18
CA PRO A 25 -6.00 3.34 -6.81
C PRO A 25 -7.13 2.42 -6.33
N GLU A 26 -8.35 2.57 -6.84
CA GLU A 26 -9.47 1.69 -6.47
C GLU A 26 -9.21 0.26 -6.93
N GLN A 27 -8.82 0.09 -8.20
CA GLN A 27 -8.49 -1.22 -8.76
C GLN A 27 -7.32 -1.87 -8.02
N LEU A 28 -6.25 -1.10 -7.74
CA LEU A 28 -5.11 -1.65 -6.99
C LEU A 28 -5.50 -2.05 -5.57
N ILE A 29 -6.31 -1.24 -4.86
CA ILE A 29 -6.77 -1.57 -3.50
C ILE A 29 -7.60 -2.86 -3.53
N ASP A 30 -8.54 -3.00 -4.46
CA ASP A 30 -9.37 -4.20 -4.58
C ASP A 30 -8.53 -5.46 -4.86
N PHE A 31 -7.56 -5.36 -5.78
CA PHE A 31 -6.60 -6.42 -6.03
C PHE A 31 -5.80 -6.78 -4.78
N LEU A 32 -5.22 -5.79 -4.08
CA LEU A 32 -4.42 -6.05 -2.86
C LEU A 32 -5.25 -6.72 -1.75
N LYS A 33 -6.52 -6.34 -1.60
CA LYS A 33 -7.43 -6.96 -0.63
C LYS A 33 -7.69 -8.42 -0.95
N LYS A 34 -7.87 -8.75 -2.24
CA LYS A 34 -8.16 -10.12 -2.70
C LYS A 34 -6.91 -11.00 -2.76
N ALA A 35 -5.84 -10.51 -3.41
CA ALA A 35 -4.62 -11.25 -3.69
C ALA A 35 -3.65 -11.36 -2.51
N PHE A 36 -3.58 -10.30 -1.67
CA PHE A 36 -2.59 -10.21 -0.58
C PHE A 36 -3.23 -10.08 0.80
N TRP A 37 -4.56 -10.32 0.89
CA TRP A 37 -5.34 -10.17 2.12
C TRP A 37 -5.10 -8.81 2.81
N ALA A 38 -4.86 -7.77 2.01
CA ALA A 38 -4.59 -6.44 2.53
C ALA A 38 -5.81 -5.88 3.25
N ASN A 39 -5.59 -5.15 4.34
CA ASN A 39 -6.62 -4.48 5.09
C ASN A 39 -6.56 -2.97 4.83
N GLU A 40 -7.69 -2.38 4.51
CA GLU A 40 -7.84 -0.93 4.45
C GLU A 40 -8.10 -0.42 5.87
N LEU A 41 -7.21 0.44 6.37
CA LEU A 41 -7.30 1.00 7.73
C LEU A 41 -7.90 2.40 7.74
N ASN A 42 -7.70 3.15 6.66
CA ASN A 42 -8.19 4.51 6.53
C ASN A 42 -8.25 4.91 5.05
N ARG A 43 -9.20 5.77 4.70
CA ARG A 43 -9.33 6.37 3.38
C ARG A 43 -9.80 7.81 3.47
N SER A 44 -9.16 8.67 2.69
CA SER A 44 -9.63 10.03 2.42
C SER A 44 -9.86 10.21 0.93
N THR A 45 -10.95 10.88 0.58
CA THR A 45 -11.33 11.18 -0.80
C THR A 45 -11.45 12.69 -0.98
N SER A 46 -11.00 13.21 -2.13
CA SER A 46 -11.28 14.59 -2.50
C SER A 46 -12.76 14.76 -2.89
N PRO A 47 -13.28 16.00 -2.94
CA PRO A 47 -14.68 16.25 -3.32
C PRO A 47 -15.06 15.72 -4.71
N ASP A 48 -14.08 15.55 -5.60
CA ASP A 48 -14.24 14.94 -6.94
C ASP A 48 -14.22 13.40 -6.91
N GLY A 49 -14.25 12.77 -5.72
CA GLY A 49 -14.34 11.33 -5.53
C GLY A 49 -13.01 10.57 -5.63
N ARG A 50 -11.90 11.23 -5.97
CA ARG A 50 -10.59 10.57 -6.09
C ARG A 50 -9.99 10.26 -4.72
N ILE A 51 -9.28 9.15 -4.61
CA ILE A 51 -8.54 8.78 -3.39
C ILE A 51 -7.39 9.77 -3.18
N GLY A 52 -7.46 10.55 -2.11
CA GLY A 52 -6.39 11.45 -1.67
C GLY A 52 -5.31 10.69 -0.90
N ASN A 53 -5.71 9.77 -0.03
CA ASN A 53 -4.83 8.84 0.68
C ASN A 53 -5.63 7.62 1.14
N CYS A 54 -5.06 6.42 1.00
CA CYS A 54 -5.57 5.19 1.58
C CYS A 54 -4.43 4.50 2.33
N ILE A 55 -4.65 4.18 3.61
CA ILE A 55 -3.70 3.39 4.40
C ILE A 55 -4.07 1.92 4.25
N MET A 56 -3.17 1.15 3.67
CA MET A 56 -3.29 -0.30 3.52
C MET A 56 -2.31 -1.01 4.46
N ARG A 57 -2.69 -2.20 4.92
CA ARG A 57 -1.82 -3.09 5.71
C ARG A 57 -1.78 -4.49 5.11
N ILE A 58 -0.58 -5.01 4.89
CA ILE A 58 -0.35 -6.43 4.58
C ILE A 58 0.54 -7.00 5.68
N GLY A 59 0.13 -8.10 6.30
CA GLY A 59 0.79 -8.61 7.50
C GLY A 59 0.81 -7.57 8.62
N ASP A 60 2.01 -7.17 9.05
CA ASP A 60 2.24 -6.14 10.06
C ASP A 60 2.60 -4.76 9.48
N SER A 61 2.77 -4.65 8.17
CA SER A 61 3.37 -3.49 7.52
C SER A 61 2.31 -2.60 6.86
N CYS A 62 2.34 -1.31 7.19
CA CYS A 62 1.48 -0.28 6.63
C CYS A 62 2.16 0.48 5.47
N PHE A 63 1.37 0.82 4.46
CA PHE A 63 1.79 1.68 3.35
C PHE A 63 0.61 2.51 2.85
N MET A 64 0.91 3.52 2.03
CA MET A 64 -0.10 4.45 1.54
C MET A 64 -0.29 4.33 0.03
N ILE A 65 -1.52 4.56 -0.43
CA ILE A 65 -1.89 4.62 -1.85
C ILE A 65 -2.69 5.90 -2.10
N SER A 66 -2.41 6.58 -3.20
CA SER A 66 -3.13 7.76 -3.66
C SER A 66 -3.30 7.75 -5.17
N GLN A 67 -4.28 8.51 -5.65
CA GLN A 67 -4.45 8.79 -7.06
C GLN A 67 -3.24 9.56 -7.59
N ALA A 68 -2.55 9.02 -8.59
CA ALA A 68 -1.47 9.70 -9.30
C ALA A 68 -2.01 10.95 -10.02
N ARG A 69 -1.21 12.02 -9.98
CA ARG A 69 -1.48 13.30 -10.66
C ARG A 69 -0.17 13.95 -11.08
N GLY A 70 -0.12 14.53 -12.28
CA GLY A 70 1.01 15.32 -12.76
C GLY A 70 2.31 14.51 -12.75
N LYS A 71 3.35 14.99 -12.06
CA LYS A 71 4.67 14.32 -12.03
C LYS A 71 4.67 12.91 -11.41
N PHE A 72 3.60 12.51 -10.75
CA PHE A 72 3.48 11.18 -10.14
C PHE A 72 2.81 10.16 -11.07
N GLU A 73 2.31 10.58 -12.24
CA GLU A 73 1.76 9.67 -13.24
C GLU A 73 2.86 8.75 -13.80
N GLY A 74 2.57 7.45 -13.90
CA GLY A 74 3.53 6.45 -14.35
C GLY A 74 4.65 6.14 -13.35
N MET A 75 4.56 6.60 -12.10
CA MET A 75 5.56 6.31 -11.08
C MET A 75 5.62 4.79 -10.81
N ARG A 76 6.81 4.20 -11.00
CA ARG A 76 7.05 2.79 -10.69
C ARG A 76 7.51 2.63 -9.25
N THR A 77 7.12 1.52 -8.64
CA THR A 77 7.57 1.12 -7.31
C THR A 77 7.81 -0.38 -7.26
N SER A 78 8.46 -0.84 -6.19
CA SER A 78 8.65 -2.26 -5.90
C SER A 78 8.59 -2.46 -4.39
N PHE A 79 8.05 -3.60 -3.99
CA PHE A 79 8.04 -4.04 -2.60
C PHE A 79 8.82 -5.34 -2.45
N TYR A 80 9.48 -5.49 -1.31
CA TYR A 80 9.92 -6.78 -0.81
C TYR A 80 8.91 -7.24 0.22
N LEU A 81 8.21 -8.33 -0.07
CA LEU A 81 7.23 -8.94 0.82
C LEU A 81 7.77 -10.27 1.31
N TYR A 82 7.94 -10.42 2.62
CA TYR A 82 8.31 -11.69 3.24
C TYR A 82 7.04 -12.45 3.61
N VAL A 83 6.96 -13.71 3.17
CA VAL A 83 5.82 -14.60 3.44
C VAL A 83 6.35 -15.98 3.80
N SER A 84 5.61 -16.71 4.63
CA SER A 84 5.97 -18.10 4.99
C SER A 84 5.72 -19.08 3.86
N ASN A 85 4.85 -18.74 2.91
CA ASN A 85 4.48 -19.56 1.76
C ASN A 85 4.32 -18.68 0.51
N VAL A 86 5.32 -18.69 -0.37
CA VAL A 86 5.31 -17.87 -1.60
C VAL A 86 4.31 -18.42 -2.62
N ASP A 87 4.21 -19.75 -2.73
CA ASP A 87 3.38 -20.40 -3.74
C ASP A 87 1.89 -20.09 -3.51
N GLU A 88 1.44 -20.11 -2.24
CA GLU A 88 0.05 -19.76 -1.89
C GLU A 88 -0.31 -18.31 -2.25
N VAL A 89 0.60 -17.37 -1.95
CA VAL A 89 0.40 -15.95 -2.27
C VAL A 89 0.41 -15.76 -3.79
N TYR A 90 1.30 -16.46 -4.49
CA TYR A 90 1.41 -16.39 -5.95
C TYR A 90 0.15 -16.91 -6.65
N GLU A 91 -0.32 -18.10 -6.29
CA GLU A 91 -1.55 -18.68 -6.84
C GLU A 91 -2.78 -17.83 -6.52
N ASN A 92 -2.87 -17.29 -5.30
CA ASN A 92 -3.96 -16.38 -4.93
C ASN A 92 -3.92 -15.07 -5.73
N ALA A 93 -2.74 -14.55 -6.03
CA ALA A 93 -2.60 -13.38 -6.89
C ALA A 93 -3.05 -13.66 -8.33
N LEU A 94 -2.61 -14.77 -8.93
CA LEU A 94 -3.01 -15.18 -10.29
C LEU A 94 -4.52 -15.36 -10.45
N SER A 95 -5.20 -15.85 -9.42
CA SER A 95 -6.67 -16.05 -9.47
C SER A 95 -7.48 -14.75 -9.36
N HIS A 96 -6.87 -13.65 -8.93
CA HIS A 96 -7.55 -12.37 -8.69
C HIS A 96 -7.02 -11.20 -9.53
N GLY A 97 -6.06 -11.43 -10.44
CA GLY A 97 -5.49 -10.41 -11.33
C GLY A 97 -4.64 -10.99 -12.46
#